data_AF-A0A7C4NI26-F1
#
_entry.id   AF-A0A7C4NI26-F1
#
_cell.length_a   1.000
_cell.length_b   1.000
_cell.length_c   1.000
_cell.angle_alpha   90.00
_cell.angle_beta   90.00
_cell.angle_gamma   90.00
#
_symmetry.space_group_name_H-M   'P 1'
#
loop_
_entity.id
_entity.type
_entity.pdbx_description
1 polymer ?
#
loop_
_entity_poly.entity_id
_entity_poly.type
_entity_poly.pdbx_seq_one_letter_code
_entity_poly.pdbx_strand_id
1 'polypeptide(L)'
;KPTTVLIVGLPKTGKSTVINALKGKASASTSPYPGTTGYTKAFQLYKVDEDIKIIDTPGIVPSGEDWLETLIRGTPIDGFSNPIKPAVELLKRIIDQNPKAIEKTYGFSEKDPYKILELIARKRGWLYKDGEPMIEEAAKVVIRNYHDAKLDFYRMPPKT
;
A
#
# COMPACT_ATOMS: atom_id res chain seq x y z
N LYS A 1 4.45 12.27 -36.52
CA LYS A 1 4.99 12.74 -35.22
C LYS A 1 4.44 11.82 -34.15
N PRO A 2 5.27 11.19 -33.30
CA PRO A 2 4.77 10.26 -32.29
C PRO A 2 3.93 11.00 -31.24
N THR A 3 2.84 10.37 -30.82
CA THR A 3 1.95 10.82 -29.75
C THR A 3 2.62 10.60 -28.40
N THR A 4 2.60 11.63 -27.54
CA THR A 4 3.12 11.56 -26.17
C THR A 4 1.97 11.50 -25.19
N VAL A 5 1.95 10.46 -24.36
CA VAL A 5 0.95 10.23 -23.32
C VAL A 5 1.60 10.41 -21.95
N LEU A 6 0.97 11.16 -21.06
CA LEU A 6 1.40 11.33 -19.68
C LEU A 6 0.52 10.45 -18.77
N ILE A 7 1.13 9.60 -17.94
CA ILE A 7 0.40 8.80 -16.96
C ILE A 7 0.57 9.43 -15.57
N VAL A 8 -0.55 9.85 -14.98
CA VAL A 8 -0.61 10.47 -13.65
C VAL A 8 -1.49 9.66 -12.70
N GLY A 9 -1.23 9.78 -11.39
CA GLY A 9 -2.06 9.14 -10.36
C GLY A 9 -1.31 8.96 -9.05
N LEU A 10 -2.02 8.46 -8.03
CA LEU A 10 -1.45 8.23 -6.69
C LEU A 10 -0.26 7.25 -6.73
N PRO A 11 0.61 7.27 -5.72
CA PRO A 11 1.53 6.16 -5.46
C PRO A 11 0.77 4.83 -5.38
N LYS A 12 1.41 3.76 -5.86
CA LYS A 12 0.91 2.37 -5.76
C LYS A 12 -0.42 2.08 -6.49
N THR A 13 -0.79 2.86 -7.51
CA THR A 13 -1.96 2.59 -8.36
C THR A 13 -1.67 1.73 -9.58
N GLY A 14 -0.43 1.22 -9.73
CA GLY A 14 -0.06 0.34 -10.85
C GLY A 14 0.34 1.06 -12.15
N LYS A 15 0.61 2.38 -12.11
CA LYS A 15 1.07 3.16 -13.28
C LYS A 15 2.21 2.47 -14.06
N SER A 16 3.30 2.15 -13.37
CA SER A 16 4.47 1.51 -13.98
C SER A 16 4.19 0.06 -14.41
N THR A 17 3.22 -0.63 -13.80
CA THR A 17 2.74 -1.94 -14.25
C THR A 17 2.01 -1.83 -15.60
N VAL A 18 1.15 -0.82 -15.76
CA VAL A 18 0.47 -0.53 -17.03
C VAL A 18 1.49 -0.21 -18.12
N ILE A 19 2.50 0.62 -17.82
CA ILE A 19 3.59 0.95 -18.77
C ILE A 19 4.34 -0.31 -19.21
N ASN A 20 4.69 -1.17 -18.26
CA ASN A 20 5.37 -2.43 -18.57
C ASN A 20 4.53 -3.38 -19.42
N ALA A 21 3.22 -3.47 -19.14
CA ALA A 21 2.29 -4.25 -19.93
C ALA A 21 2.22 -3.73 -21.38
N LEU A 22 2.13 -2.41 -21.55
CA LEU A 22 2.08 -1.78 -22.88
C LEU A 22 3.38 -1.95 -23.67
N LYS A 23 4.54 -1.97 -23.00
CA LYS A 23 5.85 -2.09 -23.66
C LYS A 23 6.20 -3.54 -24.05
N GLY A 24 5.46 -4.54 -23.57
CA GLY A 24 5.72 -5.96 -23.84
C GLY A 24 7.05 -6.49 -23.27
N LYS A 25 7.81 -5.67 -22.53
CA LYS A 25 9.08 -6.01 -21.87
C LYS A 25 9.18 -5.25 -20.53
N ALA A 26 9.46 -5.96 -19.44
CA ALA A 26 9.66 -5.41 -18.10
C ALA A 26 10.87 -4.47 -18.06
N SER A 27 10.66 -3.18 -18.31
CA SER A 27 11.73 -2.19 -18.48
C SER A 27 11.50 -0.93 -17.66
N ALA A 28 10.26 -0.66 -17.23
CA ALA A 28 10.02 0.16 -16.06
C ALA A 28 10.31 -0.69 -14.83
N SER A 29 11.19 -0.21 -13.95
CA SER A 29 11.42 -0.88 -12.68
C SER A 29 10.15 -0.68 -11.84
N THR A 30 9.55 -1.77 -11.36
CA THR A 30 8.31 -1.75 -10.57
C THR A 30 8.60 -2.25 -9.17
N SER A 31 8.28 -1.44 -8.17
CA SER A 31 8.14 -1.88 -6.79
C SER A 31 6.84 -1.32 -6.18
N PRO A 32 6.05 -2.15 -5.48
CA PRO A 32 4.89 -1.67 -4.73
C PRO A 32 5.30 -0.88 -3.47
N TYR A 33 6.58 -0.86 -3.11
CA TYR A 33 7.08 -0.25 -1.88
C TYR A 33 7.76 1.11 -2.14
N PRO A 34 7.31 2.23 -1.54
CA PRO A 34 7.92 3.55 -1.72
C PRO A 34 9.36 3.52 -1.26
N GLY A 35 10.21 4.36 -1.86
CA GLY A 35 11.63 4.46 -1.49
C GLY A 35 12.53 3.31 -1.96
N THR A 36 11.97 2.14 -2.29
CA THR A 36 12.73 0.98 -2.79
C THR A 36 13.14 1.11 -4.27
N THR A 37 14.10 0.30 -4.69
CA THR A 37 14.53 0.18 -6.09
C THR A 37 13.32 -0.22 -6.96
N GLY A 38 12.99 0.61 -7.95
CA GLY A 38 11.80 0.44 -8.79
C GLY A 38 10.57 1.25 -8.40
N TYR A 39 10.73 2.18 -7.46
CA TYR A 39 9.78 3.27 -7.30
C TYR A 39 10.16 4.44 -8.21
N THR A 40 9.22 4.94 -9.03
CA THR A 40 9.45 6.08 -9.94
C THR A 40 9.68 7.36 -9.12
N LYS A 41 10.95 7.79 -9.02
CA LYS A 41 11.38 9.00 -8.29
C LYS A 41 11.53 10.24 -9.18
N ALA A 42 11.53 10.07 -10.50
CA ALA A 42 11.68 11.15 -11.48
C ALA A 42 10.82 10.86 -12.72
N PHE A 43 10.59 11.90 -13.54
CA PHE A 43 9.94 11.72 -14.84
C PHE A 43 10.77 10.80 -15.72
N GLN A 44 10.16 9.77 -16.28
CA GLN A 44 10.83 8.82 -17.17
C GLN A 44 10.06 8.68 -18.48
N LEU A 45 10.76 8.78 -19.62
CA LEU A 45 10.17 8.65 -20.96
C LEU A 45 10.41 7.23 -21.49
N TYR A 46 9.32 6.54 -21.81
CA TYR A 46 9.31 5.22 -22.40
C TYR A 46 8.82 5.32 -23.85
N LYS A 47 9.64 4.89 -24.82
CA LYS A 47 9.14 4.59 -26.17
C LYS A 47 8.50 3.20 -26.12
N VAL A 48 7.21 3.15 -26.42
CA VAL A 48 6.38 1.94 -26.30
C VAL A 48 6.05 1.37 -27.67
N ASP A 49 5.90 2.26 -28.66
CA ASP A 49 5.76 1.96 -30.08
C ASP A 49 6.52 3.02 -30.92
N GLU A 50 6.60 2.86 -32.23
CA GLU A 50 7.12 3.86 -33.17
C GLU A 50 6.37 5.20 -33.06
N ASP A 51 5.03 5.11 -32.90
CA ASP A 51 4.14 6.27 -32.83
C ASP A 51 3.73 6.66 -31.40
N ILE A 52 4.15 5.92 -30.36
CA ILE A 52 3.71 6.16 -28.97
C ILE A 52 4.88 6.27 -28.01
N LYS A 53 4.89 7.39 -27.25
CA LYS A 53 5.77 7.62 -26.11
C LYS A 53 4.93 7.82 -24.85
N ILE A 54 5.36 7.23 -23.74
CA ILE A 54 4.73 7.39 -22.43
C ILE A 54 5.70 8.06 -21.48
N ILE A 55 5.21 9.06 -20.74
CA ILE A 55 5.91 9.68 -19.61
C ILE A 55 5.35 9.09 -18.32
N ASP A 56 6.18 8.38 -17.55
CA ASP A 56 5.88 7.96 -16.18
C ASP A 56 6.21 9.11 -15.23
N THR A 57 5.26 9.45 -14.36
CA THR A 57 5.45 10.47 -13.33
C THR A 57 5.56 9.81 -11.96
N PRO A 58 6.29 10.41 -11.00
CA PRO A 58 6.13 10.07 -9.59
C PRO A 58 4.66 10.12 -9.20
N GLY A 59 4.25 9.24 -8.27
CA GLY A 59 2.90 9.29 -7.75
C GLY A 59 2.65 10.61 -7.01
N ILE A 60 1.62 11.35 -7.41
CA ILE A 60 1.24 12.60 -6.76
C ILE A 60 0.30 12.24 -5.62
N VAL A 61 0.54 12.76 -4.41
CA VAL A 61 -0.35 12.59 -3.27
C VAL A 61 -1.12 13.90 -3.05
N PRO A 62 -2.41 13.98 -3.39
CA PRO A 62 -3.23 15.15 -3.12
C PRO A 62 -3.29 15.41 -1.62
N SER A 63 -3.02 16.64 -1.22
CA SER A 63 -3.23 17.09 0.15
C SER A 63 -4.73 17.29 0.41
N GLY A 64 -5.29 16.67 1.46
CA GLY A 64 -6.51 17.18 2.10
C GLY A 64 -7.71 16.25 2.25
N GLU A 65 -7.81 15.11 1.56
CA GLU A 65 -9.06 14.31 1.63
C GLU A 65 -9.00 13.13 2.61
N ASP A 66 -7.87 12.41 2.68
CA ASP A 66 -7.72 11.27 3.59
C ASP A 66 -6.27 11.10 4.04
N TRP A 67 -5.98 11.61 5.24
CA TRP A 67 -4.63 11.56 5.80
C TRP A 67 -4.07 10.13 5.88
N LEU A 68 -4.94 9.12 6.09
CA LEU A 68 -4.53 7.73 6.22
C LEU A 68 -4.08 7.18 4.87
N GLU A 69 -4.88 7.36 3.82
CA GLU A 69 -4.53 6.91 2.47
C GLU A 69 -3.27 7.61 1.96
N THR A 70 -3.18 8.92 2.18
CA THR A 70 -1.99 9.72 1.86
C THR A 70 -0.76 9.16 2.55
N LEU A 71 -0.83 8.90 3.85
CA LEU A 71 0.29 8.40 4.64
C LEU A 71 0.69 6.98 4.23
N ILE A 72 -0.28 6.05 4.14
CA ILE A 72 -0.02 4.64 3.83
C ILE A 72 0.51 4.48 2.39
N ARG A 73 0.06 5.30 1.44
CA ARG A 73 0.55 5.25 0.06
C ARG A 73 1.87 5.97 -0.14
N GLY A 74 2.09 7.09 0.55
CA GLY A 74 3.28 7.92 0.42
C GLY A 74 4.52 7.40 1.17
N THR A 75 4.33 6.67 2.27
CA THR A 75 5.44 6.29 3.16
C THR A 75 5.91 4.85 2.91
N PRO A 76 7.24 4.60 2.80
CA PRO A 76 7.81 3.26 2.87
C PRO A 76 7.46 2.58 4.20
N ILE A 77 7.21 1.27 4.21
CA ILE A 77 6.82 0.56 5.45
C ILE A 77 7.87 0.71 6.56
N ASP A 78 9.16 0.71 6.20
CA ASP A 78 10.25 0.88 7.16
C ASP A 78 10.55 2.36 7.47
N GLY A 79 9.91 3.29 6.75
CA GLY A 79 10.03 4.74 6.96
C GLY A 79 8.99 5.32 7.92
N PHE A 80 8.11 4.50 8.49
CA PHE A 80 7.14 4.98 9.48
C PHE A 80 7.81 5.23 10.83
N SER A 81 7.73 6.47 11.33
CA SER A 81 8.14 6.82 12.69
C SER A 81 7.21 6.23 13.75
N ASN A 82 5.91 6.12 13.43
CA ASN A 82 4.91 5.44 14.26
C ASN A 82 3.93 4.68 13.36
N PRO A 83 4.16 3.38 13.13
CA PRO A 83 3.27 2.55 12.30
C PRO A 83 1.97 2.17 13.03
N ILE A 84 1.91 2.27 14.36
CA ILE A 84 0.78 1.80 15.18
C ILE A 84 -0.47 2.61 14.86
N LYS A 85 -0.40 3.95 14.93
CA LYS A 85 -1.54 4.83 14.67
C LYS A 85 -2.21 4.58 13.30
N PRO A 86 -1.49 4.56 12.17
CA PRO A 86 -2.10 4.26 10.88
C PRO A 86 -2.60 2.82 10.79
N ALA A 87 -1.92 1.83 11.37
CA ALA A 87 -2.41 0.46 11.36
C ALA A 87 -3.72 0.30 12.14
N VAL A 88 -3.85 0.95 13.30
CA VAL A 88 -5.08 0.94 14.12
C VAL A 88 -6.23 1.58 13.36
N GLU A 89 -6.03 2.76 12.75
CA GLU A 89 -7.07 3.43 11.97
C GLU A 89 -7.48 2.59 10.74
N LEU A 90 -6.50 1.97 10.07
CA LEU A 90 -6.76 1.06 8.96
C LEU A 90 -7.58 -0.15 9.40
N LEU A 91 -7.23 -0.79 10.52
CA LEU A 91 -7.98 -1.92 11.06
C LEU A 91 -9.42 -1.55 11.39
N LYS A 92 -9.66 -0.38 12.02
CA LYS A 92 -11.02 0.11 12.27
C LYS A 92 -11.85 0.18 11.00
N ARG A 93 -11.31 0.83 9.96
CA ARG A 93 -11.99 0.96 8.65
C ARG A 93 -12.26 -0.40 8.00
N ILE A 94 -11.33 -1.34 8.10
CA ILE A 94 -11.50 -2.71 7.58
C ILE A 94 -12.61 -3.44 8.34
N ILE A 95 -12.62 -3.36 9.66
CA ILE A 95 -13.59 -4.06 10.51
C ILE A 95 -14.99 -3.49 10.31
N ASP A 96 -15.13 -2.16 10.21
CA ASP A 96 -16.41 -1.50 10.00
C ASP A 96 -17.06 -1.91 8.66
N GLN A 97 -16.24 -2.20 7.64
CA GLN A 97 -16.72 -2.62 6.31
C GLN A 97 -16.87 -4.14 6.17
N ASN A 98 -15.87 -4.89 6.63
CA ASN A 98 -15.80 -6.34 6.49
C ASN A 98 -15.13 -6.98 7.72
N PRO A 99 -15.90 -7.27 8.79
CA PRO A 99 -15.37 -7.92 9.99
C PRO A 99 -14.68 -9.27 9.72
N LYS A 100 -15.09 -9.98 8.66
CA LYS A 100 -14.54 -11.29 8.29
C LYS A 100 -13.16 -11.20 7.64
N ALA A 101 -12.71 -10.01 7.24
CA ALA A 101 -11.39 -9.83 6.64
C ALA A 101 -10.28 -10.27 7.61
N ILE A 102 -10.41 -9.93 8.90
CA ILE A 102 -9.41 -10.29 9.93
C ILE A 102 -9.32 -11.80 10.10
N GLU A 103 -10.46 -12.48 10.19
CA GLU A 103 -10.53 -13.94 10.31
C GLU A 103 -9.93 -14.64 9.08
N LYS A 104 -10.29 -14.20 7.87
CA LYS A 104 -9.78 -14.76 6.62
C LYS A 104 -8.27 -14.57 6.48
N THR A 105 -7.73 -13.40 6.83
CA THR A 105 -6.31 -13.08 6.63
C THR A 105 -5.43 -13.63 7.75
N TYR A 106 -5.89 -13.57 9.00
CA TYR A 106 -5.07 -13.90 10.17
C TYR A 106 -5.49 -15.18 10.89
N GLY A 107 -6.65 -15.76 10.57
CA GLY A 107 -7.14 -17.00 11.16
C GLY A 107 -7.66 -16.86 12.59
N PHE A 108 -8.11 -15.67 12.97
CA PHE A 108 -8.80 -15.42 14.25
C PHE A 108 -9.81 -14.28 14.11
N SER A 109 -10.85 -14.28 14.92
CA SER A 109 -11.86 -13.21 14.98
C SER A 109 -11.59 -12.31 16.18
N GLU A 110 -11.28 -11.04 15.93
CA GLU A 110 -11.14 -9.98 16.93
C GLU A 110 -11.55 -8.64 16.31
N LYS A 111 -12.10 -7.73 17.12
CA LYS A 111 -12.58 -6.40 16.71
C LYS A 111 -11.74 -5.27 17.28
N ASP A 112 -11.06 -5.46 18.41
CA ASP A 112 -10.17 -4.44 18.96
C ASP A 112 -8.87 -4.37 18.13
N PRO A 113 -8.57 -3.25 17.46
CA PRO A 113 -7.34 -3.09 16.68
C PRO A 113 -6.06 -3.37 17.46
N TYR A 114 -5.99 -2.97 18.73
CA TYR A 114 -4.79 -3.22 19.54
C TYR A 114 -4.65 -4.70 19.84
N LYS A 115 -5.76 -5.37 20.16
CA LYS A 115 -5.76 -6.81 20.41
C LYS A 115 -5.43 -7.61 19.16
N ILE A 116 -5.88 -7.17 17.98
CA ILE A 116 -5.47 -7.75 16.69
C ILE A 116 -3.95 -7.68 16.52
N LEU A 117 -3.33 -6.53 16.80
CA LEU A 117 -1.88 -6.38 16.69
C LEU A 117 -1.13 -7.30 17.66
N GLU A 118 -1.60 -7.40 18.91
CA GLU A 118 -1.05 -8.36 19.88
C GLU A 118 -1.14 -9.81 19.38
N LEU A 119 -2.31 -10.22 18.86
CA LEU A 119 -2.53 -11.57 18.36
C LEU A 119 -1.65 -11.87 17.13
N ILE A 120 -1.45 -10.90 16.24
CA ILE A 120 -0.51 -11.01 15.11
C ILE A 120 0.91 -11.21 15.62
N ALA A 121 1.35 -10.39 16.58
CA ALA A 121 2.69 -10.48 17.15
C ALA A 121 2.92 -11.84 17.81
N ARG A 122 1.99 -12.29 18.66
CA ARG A 122 2.05 -13.59 19.35
C ARG A 122 2.04 -14.77 18.38
N LYS A 123 1.16 -14.76 17.38
CA LYS A 123 1.08 -15.83 16.37
C LYS A 123 2.36 -15.96 15.55
N ARG A 124 3.11 -14.88 15.39
CA ARG A 124 4.41 -14.85 14.70
C ARG A 124 5.62 -15.08 15.62
N GLY A 125 5.41 -15.19 16.93
CA GLY A 125 6.50 -15.29 17.91
C GLY A 125 7.28 -13.99 18.08
N TRP A 126 6.71 -12.84 17.71
CA TRP A 126 7.34 -11.53 17.85
C TRP A 126 7.10 -10.97 19.25
N LEU A 127 7.93 -11.43 20.18
CA LEU A 127 7.92 -11.04 21.57
C LEU A 127 9.28 -10.46 21.95
N TYR A 128 9.27 -9.45 22.81
CA TYR A 128 10.46 -8.99 23.52
C TYR A 128 10.93 -10.05 24.53
N LYS A 129 12.11 -9.84 25.12
CA LYS A 129 12.72 -10.79 26.06
C LYS A 129 11.88 -11.02 27.33
N ASP A 130 11.07 -10.04 27.71
CA ASP A 130 10.14 -10.08 28.83
C ASP A 130 8.78 -10.71 28.49
N GLY A 131 8.57 -11.10 27.23
CA GLY A 131 7.33 -11.71 26.75
C GLY A 131 6.27 -10.72 26.22
N GLU A 132 6.58 -9.43 26.21
CA GLU A 132 5.70 -8.40 25.66
C GLU A 132 5.64 -8.47 24.13
N PRO A 133 4.46 -8.36 23.50
CA PRO A 133 4.33 -8.44 22.05
C PRO A 133 4.92 -7.22 21.34
N MET A 134 5.65 -7.45 20.24
CA MET A 134 6.20 -6.39 19.40
C MET A 134 5.11 -5.79 18.48
N ILE A 135 4.32 -4.86 19.04
CA ILE A 135 3.18 -4.25 18.36
C ILE A 135 3.57 -3.45 17.11
N GLU A 136 4.72 -2.78 17.12
CA GLU A 136 5.19 -2.00 15.96
C GLU A 136 5.42 -2.87 14.72
N GLU A 137 6.01 -4.06 14.90
CA GLU A 137 6.25 -5.01 13.80
C GLU A 137 4.93 -5.60 13.28
N ALA A 138 4.00 -5.90 14.18
CA ALA A 138 2.64 -6.28 13.79
C ALA A 138 1.95 -5.17 12.99
N ALA A 139 2.09 -3.90 13.39
CA ALA A 139 1.50 -2.76 12.69
C ALA A 139 2.06 -2.61 11.26
N LYS A 140 3.39 -2.72 11.09
CA LYS A 140 4.03 -2.75 9.77
C LYS A 140 3.49 -3.88 8.89
N VAL A 141 3.27 -5.08 9.46
CA VAL A 141 2.66 -6.21 8.74
C VAL A 141 1.24 -5.92 8.29
N VAL A 142 0.41 -5.30 9.13
CA VAL A 142 -0.96 -4.93 8.74
C VAL A 142 -0.94 -4.00 7.53
N ILE A 143 -0.11 -2.95 7.56
CA ILE A 143 0.04 -2.01 6.45
C ILE A 143 0.56 -2.72 5.19
N ARG A 144 1.51 -3.66 5.34
CA ARG A 144 2.01 -4.51 4.25
C ARG A 144 0.91 -5.37 3.64
N ASN A 145 0.12 -6.05 4.47
CA ASN A 145 -0.96 -6.92 4.03
C ASN A 145 -2.07 -6.15 3.31
N TYR A 146 -2.30 -4.89 3.69
CA TYR A 146 -3.18 -4.00 2.94
C TYR A 146 -2.63 -3.69 1.54
N HIS A 147 -1.34 -3.36 1.42
CA HIS A 147 -0.71 -3.16 0.11
C HIS A 147 -0.68 -4.40 -0.77
N ASP A 148 -0.49 -5.57 -0.16
CA ASP A 148 -0.53 -6.88 -0.85
C ASP A 148 -1.95 -7.34 -1.19
N ALA A 149 -2.99 -6.53 -0.89
CA ALA A 149 -4.39 -6.87 -1.05
C ALA A 149 -4.81 -8.19 -0.35
N LYS A 150 -4.15 -8.54 0.75
CA LYS A 150 -4.50 -9.70 1.59
C LYS A 150 -5.66 -9.41 2.53
N LEU A 151 -5.91 -8.14 2.82
CA LEU A 151 -7.04 -7.66 3.59
C LEU A 151 -8.13 -7.20 2.62
N ASP A 152 -9.26 -7.90 2.61
CA ASP A 152 -10.41 -7.57 1.76
C ASP A 152 -11.06 -6.25 2.22
N PHE A 153 -10.69 -5.14 1.58
CA PHE A 153 -11.16 -3.78 1.86
C PHE A 153 -11.51 -3.04 0.56
N TYR A 154 -12.66 -2.38 0.54
CA TYR A 154 -13.08 -1.53 -0.57
C TYR A 154 -14.04 -0.44 -0.08
N ARG A 155 -13.97 0.76 -0.65
CA ARG A 155 -14.95 1.81 -0.35
C ARG A 155 -16.08 1.79 -1.36
N MET A 156 -17.30 1.87 -0.86
CA MET A 156 -18.42 2.21 -1.72
C MET A 156 -18.29 3.66 -2.20
N PRO A 157 -18.75 3.98 -3.43
CA PRO A 157 -18.83 5.36 -3.86
C PRO A 157 -19.74 6.16 -2.91
N PRO A 158 -19.52 7.49 -2.79
CA PRO A 158 -20.42 8.36 -2.03
C PRO A 158 -21.85 8.16 -2.51
N LYS A 159 -22.81 8.11 -1.57
CA LYS A 159 -24.23 8.16 -1.93
C LYS A 159 -24.49 9.55 -2.50
N THR A 160 -24.85 9.61 -3.78
CA THR A 160 -25.34 10.81 -4.48
C THR A 160 -26.56 11.40 -3.78
#